data_AF-A0A9X6ABV1-F1
#
_entry.id   AF-A0A9X6ABV1-F1
#
_cell.length_a   1.000
_cell.length_b   1.000
_cell.length_c   1.000
_cell.angle_alpha   90.00
_cell.angle_beta   90.00
_cell.angle_gamma   90.00
#
_symmetry.space_group_name_H-M   'P 1'
#
loop_
_entity.id
_entity.type
_entity.pdbx_description
1 polymer ?
#
loop_
_entity_poly.entity_id
_entity_poly.type
_entity_poly.pdbx_seq_one_letter_code
_entity_poly.pdbx_strand_id
1 'polypeptide(L)'
;MTYVWTHDSIGLGEDGPTHQPVEHLASLRAIPGLNVVRPADANETAIAWREILKRYTKVFGKGAPHGLALTRQGVPTYEADENTVKGGYVR
;
A
#
# COMPACT_ATOMS: atom_id res chain seq x y z
N MET A 1 13.16 -3.69 3.16
CA MET A 1 12.68 -4.07 1.80
C MET A 1 11.25 -3.57 1.66
N THR A 2 10.94 -2.94 0.52
CA THR A 2 9.59 -2.44 0.23
C THR A 2 9.17 -2.94 -1.16
N TYR A 3 8.03 -3.61 -1.23
CA TYR A 3 7.42 -4.07 -2.48
C TYR A 3 6.50 -2.98 -3.04
N VAL A 4 6.56 -2.77 -4.35
CA VAL A 4 5.70 -1.83 -5.08
C VAL A 4 4.92 -2.65 -6.11
N TRP A 5 3.66 -2.96 -5.79
CA TRP A 5 2.76 -3.72 -6.65
C TRP A 5 1.75 -2.78 -7.27
N THR A 6 1.99 -2.41 -8.53
CA THR A 6 1.01 -1.66 -9.33
C THR A 6 -0.02 -2.63 -9.93
N HIS A 7 -1.11 -2.09 -10.48
CA HIS A 7 -2.19 -2.88 -11.08
C HIS A 7 -2.88 -3.82 -10.06
N ASP A 8 -3.27 -3.25 -8.92
CA ASP A 8 -3.75 -3.99 -7.75
C ASP A 8 -5.12 -4.68 -7.85
N SER A 9 -5.85 -4.50 -8.96
CA SER A 9 -7.27 -4.84 -9.03
C SER A 9 -7.77 -5.01 -10.47
N ILE A 10 -9.07 -5.34 -10.61
CA ILE A 10 -9.79 -5.32 -11.90
C ILE A 10 -9.67 -3.98 -12.65
N GLY A 11 -9.33 -2.88 -11.95
CA GLY A 11 -9.08 -1.58 -12.54
C GLY A 11 -7.91 -1.56 -13.53
N LEU A 12 -7.12 -2.63 -13.61
CA LEU A 12 -6.11 -2.77 -14.66
C LEU A 12 -6.72 -2.93 -16.06
N GLY A 13 -7.95 -3.43 -16.18
CA GLY A 13 -8.67 -3.50 -17.46
C GLY A 13 -8.29 -4.70 -18.33
N GLU A 14 -7.75 -4.41 -19.52
CA GLU A 14 -7.73 -5.29 -20.69
C GLU A 14 -6.93 -6.58 -20.54
N ASP A 15 -5.92 -6.62 -19.66
CA ASP A 15 -5.10 -7.83 -19.49
C ASP A 15 -5.84 -8.99 -18.81
N GLY A 16 -7.05 -8.73 -18.32
CA GLY A 16 -8.02 -9.75 -17.93
C GLY A 16 -7.67 -10.53 -16.66
N PRO A 17 -8.43 -11.60 -16.37
CA PRO A 17 -8.43 -12.26 -15.06
C PRO A 17 -7.10 -12.92 -14.68
N THR A 18 -6.22 -13.20 -15.64
CA THR A 18 -4.88 -13.75 -15.37
C THR A 18 -3.95 -12.73 -14.72
N HIS A 19 -4.27 -11.44 -14.81
CA HIS A 19 -3.49 -10.35 -14.22
C HIS A 19 -4.22 -9.65 -13.07
N GLN A 20 -5.52 -9.94 -12.87
CA GLN A 20 -6.37 -9.24 -11.90
C GLN A 20 -6.33 -9.95 -10.54
N PRO A 21 -5.72 -9.34 -9.50
CA PRO A 21 -5.60 -9.99 -8.20
C PRO A 21 -6.97 -10.15 -7.52
N VAL A 22 -7.25 -11.34 -6.98
CA VAL A 22 -8.50 -11.64 -6.25
C VAL A 22 -8.23 -11.90 -4.76
N GLU A 23 -7.43 -12.92 -4.47
CA GLU A 23 -7.03 -13.41 -3.15
C GLU A 23 -5.74 -12.78 -2.63
N HIS A 24 -4.95 -12.15 -3.51
CA HIS A 24 -3.58 -11.74 -3.23
C HIS A 24 -3.47 -10.84 -1.99
N LEU A 25 -4.34 -9.83 -1.86
CA LEU A 25 -4.32 -8.96 -0.67
C LEU A 25 -4.69 -9.72 0.61
N ALA A 26 -5.64 -10.66 0.55
CA ALA A 26 -6.01 -11.48 1.70
C ALA A 26 -4.84 -12.38 2.12
N SER A 27 -4.21 -13.05 1.17
CA SER A 27 -3.02 -13.89 1.39
C SER A 27 -1.85 -13.09 1.96
N LEU A 28 -1.54 -11.92 1.39
CA LEU A 28 -0.44 -11.07 1.87
C LEU A 28 -0.71 -10.54 3.28
N ARG A 29 -1.95 -10.14 3.59
CA ARG A 29 -2.34 -9.71 4.94
C ARG A 29 -2.26 -10.83 5.98
N ALA A 30 -2.38 -12.09 5.56
CA ALA A 30 -2.27 -13.24 6.45
C ALA A 30 -0.80 -13.57 6.84
N ILE A 31 0.20 -13.02 6.14
CA ILE A 31 1.62 -13.27 6.43
C ILE A 31 2.05 -12.47 7.68
N PRO A 32 2.48 -13.13 8.76
CA PRO A 32 2.93 -12.43 9.95
C PRO A 32 4.14 -11.53 9.68
N GLY A 33 4.07 -10.29 10.15
CA GLY A 33 5.17 -9.33 10.03
C GLY A 33 5.30 -8.68 8.64
N LEU A 34 4.38 -8.93 7.70
CA LEU A 34 4.29 -8.20 6.44
C LEU A 34 3.26 -7.07 6.54
N ASN A 35 3.72 -5.83 6.44
CA ASN A 35 2.82 -4.68 6.41
C ASN A 35 2.30 -4.46 4.98
N VAL A 36 0.98 -4.45 4.78
CA VAL A 36 0.35 -4.25 3.47
C VAL A 36 -0.48 -2.97 3.50
N VAL A 37 -0.16 -2.02 2.63
CA VAL A 37 -0.84 -0.73 2.52
C VAL A 37 -1.40 -0.57 1.12
N ARG A 38 -2.65 -0.11 1.01
CA ARG A 38 -3.33 0.18 -0.25
C ARG A 38 -3.83 1.63 -0.19
N PRO A 39 -3.00 2.63 -0.53
CA PRO A 39 -3.39 4.03 -0.43
C PRO A 39 -4.49 4.37 -1.44
N ALA A 40 -5.39 5.27 -1.06
CA ALA A 40 -6.51 5.71 -1.88
C ALA A 40 -6.14 6.79 -2.90
N ASP A 41 -5.08 7.58 -2.62
CA ASP A 41 -4.65 8.70 -3.46
C ASP A 41 -3.14 8.99 -3.38
N ALA A 42 -2.72 10.07 -4.04
CA ALA A 42 -1.33 10.52 -4.06
C ALA A 42 -0.80 10.96 -2.67
N ASN A 43 -1.64 11.58 -1.84
CA ASN A 43 -1.22 12.09 -0.53
C ASN A 43 -1.05 10.95 0.47
N GLU A 44 -1.98 9.99 0.52
CA GLU A 44 -1.82 8.78 1.31
C GLU A 44 -0.59 7.99 0.87
N THR A 45 -0.33 7.90 -0.44
CA THR A 45 0.87 7.24 -0.99
C THR A 45 2.15 7.90 -0.47
N ALA A 46 2.24 9.24 -0.53
CA ALA A 46 3.40 9.99 -0.07
C ALA A 46 3.62 9.84 1.45
N ILE A 47 2.54 9.95 2.23
CA ILE A 47 2.59 9.83 3.69
C ILE A 47 2.98 8.41 4.10
N ALA A 48 2.37 7.38 3.49
CA ALA A 48 2.69 5.98 3.73
C ALA A 48 4.15 5.68 3.39
N TRP A 49 4.65 6.14 2.23
CA TRP A 49 6.04 5.94 1.83
C TRP A 49 7.03 6.56 2.82
N ARG A 50 6.79 7.81 3.22
CA ARG A 50 7.59 8.51 4.23
C ARG A 50 7.61 7.75 5.55
N GLU A 51 6.47 7.22 5.98
CA GLU A 51 6.37 6.45 7.22
C GLU A 51 7.09 5.10 7.13
N ILE A 52 7.00 4.39 6.00
CA ILE A 52 7.75 3.15 5.73
C ILE A 52 9.26 3.39 5.87
N LEU A 53 9.78 4.49 5.30
CA LEU A 53 11.19 4.86 5.42
C LEU A 53 11.61 5.15 6.87
N LYS A 54 10.76 5.81 7.66
CA LYS A 54 11.00 6.07 9.08
C LYS A 54 11.00 4.78 9.91
N ARG A 55 10.08 3.85 9.65
CA ARG A 55 9.97 2.59 10.40
C ARG A 55 11.10 1.63 10.09
N TYR A 56 11.63 1.66 8.87
CA TYR A 56 12.79 0.85 8.50
C TYR A 56 14.06 1.22 9.32
N THR A 57 14.14 2.45 9.84
CA THR A 57 15.37 2.99 10.43
C THR A 57 15.47 2.93 11.96
N LYS A 58 14.41 2.58 12.71
CA LYS A 58 14.34 2.94 14.14
C LYS A 58 14.33 1.84 15.21
N VAL A 59 14.30 0.54 14.90
CA VAL A 59 14.38 -0.49 15.95
C VAL A 59 15.21 -1.70 15.49
N PHE A 60 16.38 -1.91 16.13
CA PHE A 60 17.31 -3.05 15.97
C PHE A 60 17.81 -3.40 14.56
N GLY A 61 17.76 -2.46 13.60
CA GLY A 61 18.27 -2.70 12.23
C GLY A 61 17.47 -3.73 11.41
N LYS A 62 16.31 -4.18 11.92
CA LYS A 62 15.40 -5.12 11.25
C LYS A 62 14.02 -4.48 11.09
N GLY A 63 13.83 -3.72 10.02
CA GLY A 63 12.51 -3.25 9.61
C GLY A 63 11.65 -4.42 9.11
N ALA A 64 10.35 -4.39 9.42
CA ALA A 64 9.38 -5.28 8.78
C ALA A 64 9.36 -5.03 7.26
N PRO A 65 9.15 -6.05 6.42
CA PRO A 65 8.84 -5.82 5.02
C PRO A 65 7.51 -5.07 4.89
N HIS A 66 7.45 -4.15 3.94
CA HIS A 66 6.24 -3.41 3.60
C HIS A 66 5.89 -3.64 2.14
N GLY A 67 4.61 -3.64 1.81
CA GLY A 67 4.10 -3.71 0.45
C GLY A 67 3.07 -2.62 0.19
N LEU A 68 3.22 -1.94 -0.94
CA LEU A 68 2.23 -0.98 -1.46
C LEU A 68 1.48 -1.62 -2.62
N ALA A 69 0.15 -1.72 -2.50
CA ALA A 69 -0.75 -2.09 -3.58
C ALA A 69 -1.31 -0.82 -4.20
N LEU A 70 -0.99 -0.58 -5.48
CA LEU A 70 -1.22 0.67 -6.18
C LEU A 70 -2.08 0.46 -7.43
N THR A 71 -2.92 1.44 -7.73
CA THR A 71 -3.83 1.41 -8.88
C THR A 71 -3.07 1.59 -10.20
N ARG A 72 -3.65 1.11 -11.31
CA ARG A 72 -3.21 1.48 -12.67
C ARG A 72 -3.79 2.84 -13.06
N GLN A 73 -5.08 2.99 -12.80
CA GLN A 73 -5.91 4.11 -13.19
C GLN A 73 -5.66 5.35 -12.34
N GLY A 74 -6.00 6.51 -12.91
CA GLY A 74 -6.08 7.77 -12.16
C GLY A 74 -7.18 7.72 -11.11
N VAL A 75 -6.92 8.35 -9.96
CA VAL A 75 -7.85 8.50 -8.85
C VAL A 75 -7.85 9.97 -8.39
N PRO A 76 -8.95 10.46 -7.80
CA PRO A 76 -8.97 11.79 -7.20
C PRO A 76 -7.87 11.95 -6.15
N THR A 77 -7.38 13.17 -5.97
CA THR A 77 -6.50 13.51 -4.84
C THR A 77 -7.31 14.29 -3.83
N TYR A 78 -7.31 13.83 -2.58
CA TYR A 78 -7.93 14.50 -1.46
C TYR A 78 -6.87 15.31 -0.68
N GLU A 79 -7.26 16.20 0.23
CA GLU A 79 -6.29 16.91 1.08
C GLU A 79 -5.37 15.94 1.86
N ALA A 80 -4.18 16.39 2.24
CA ALA A 80 -3.29 15.54 3.03
C ALA A 80 -3.82 15.39 4.47
N ASP A 81 -3.93 14.15 4.97
CA ASP A 81 -4.23 13.85 6.37
C ASP A 81 -3.13 12.98 6.98
N GLU A 82 -2.41 13.53 7.94
CA GLU A 82 -1.35 12.85 8.70
C GLU A 82 -1.86 11.63 9.47
N ASN A 83 -3.17 11.52 9.74
CA ASN A 83 -3.77 10.33 10.32
C ASN A 83 -3.61 9.07 9.45
N THR A 84 -3.24 9.20 8.17
CA THR A 84 -2.87 8.07 7.29
C THR A 84 -1.87 7.12 7.96
N VAL A 85 -0.91 7.64 8.76
CA VAL A 85 0.11 6.80 9.42
C VAL A 85 -0.46 5.81 10.45
N LYS A 86 -1.72 6.01 10.87
CA LYS A 86 -2.45 5.14 11.79
C LYS A 86 -3.03 3.90 11.08
N GLY A 87 -3.00 3.84 9.75
CA GLY A 87 -3.50 2.73 8.93
C GLY A 87 -5.02 2.76 8.68
N GLY A 88 -5.81 3.30 9.60
CA GLY A 88 -7.22 3.61 9.42
C GLY A 88 -7.59 4.85 10.22
N TYR A 89 -8.41 5.72 9.65
CA TYR A 89 -8.76 7.01 10.24
C TYR A 89 -10.13 7.50 9.72
N VAL A 90 -10.71 8.48 10.42
CA VAL A 90 -11.95 9.15 10.02
C VAL A 90 -11.59 10.48 9.39
N ARG A 91 -12.28 10.80 8.29
CA ARG A 91 -12.05 11.96 7.46
C ARG A 91 -13.35 12.71 7.22
#